data_AF-A0A1V2DQA7-F1
#
_entry.id   AF-A0A1V2DQA7-F1
#
_cell.length_a   1.000
_cell.length_b   1.000
_cell.length_c   1.000
_cell.angle_alpha   90.00
_cell.angle_beta   90.00
_cell.angle_gamma   90.00
#
_symmetry.space_group_name_H-M   'P 1'
#
loop_
_entity.id
_entity.type
_entity.pdbx_description
1 polymer ?
#
loop_
_entity_poly.entity_id
_entity_poly.type
_entity_poly.pdbx_seq_one_letter_code
_entity_poly.pdbx_strand_id
1 'polypeptide(L)'
;MGVKRVAMIMAMFAILVGCGSGDSKEPDLGSSTEAPVPEPVPEPRLFSNGQLAVEPTLGSEIPVGTYQYTSINPDGGDETIGIALVSDSGRMALALTNRLSFARIALDESNRFESPLEDTDTAIAESGLTISGRRDNGVPEGQNPRISGTFVNNDSQTISRNYKLDLQEPDSDILDLDTLAGTFSGTDKTGIGTVFSIGSDGSLIGSGTAGCDYAGQIRIPDAGRDVFEASFVASNCGPTDSIPGASRDGAYFALGRLNNATRSITLFATNGSVALRFTGNSTASEDQVVDEEVPPYTADDFDVEPTIAAKLESGVYSYEDVPLDTAPAVLESGLLFVSDTGRLALVTNTRLAVARIRVNDVDTFTDDLIQSRNPESTESPSEAATIFGTPNNNGSSSNFTIAGSLLNAEEKLENRYRAERDTTNDATYNSSPLTVAGIAGTYSGTRNPGAITTTITISTTGEVTGSDTTGCAFVGNTNINDGRTGIVEMRLTVSNCSASTIKTGAERNGTYNGVGDVVPGLPSTLRLVLGSTTNVEYLELTEQ
;
A
#
# COMPACT_ATOMS: atom_id res chain seq x y z
N MET A 1 22.94 -54.61 10.90
CA MET A 1 22.89 -56.09 10.70
C MET A 1 21.43 -56.54 10.83
N GLY A 2 20.91 -57.28 9.83
CA GLY A 2 19.58 -57.94 9.83
C GLY A 2 18.40 -57.02 9.45
N VAL A 3 18.03 -56.79 8.19
CA VAL A 3 17.31 -57.64 7.19
C VAL A 3 15.88 -58.03 7.58
N LYS A 4 14.87 -57.49 6.86
CA LYS A 4 13.89 -58.24 5.99
C LYS A 4 12.64 -57.41 5.67
N ARG A 5 12.44 -57.07 4.38
CA ARG A 5 11.17 -57.13 3.61
C ARG A 5 11.57 -57.28 2.14
N VAL A 6 11.61 -58.51 1.61
CA VAL A 6 10.54 -59.22 0.86
C VAL A 6 10.02 -58.43 -0.33
N ALA A 7 10.41 -58.94 -1.50
CA ALA A 7 10.04 -58.59 -2.86
C ALA A 7 8.59 -59.00 -3.20
N MET A 8 8.03 -58.40 -4.26
CA MET A 8 7.68 -59.19 -5.44
C MET A 8 7.56 -58.31 -6.69
N ILE A 9 8.35 -58.73 -7.69
CA ILE A 9 8.37 -58.32 -9.08
C ILE A 9 7.32 -59.15 -9.82
N MET A 10 6.59 -58.57 -10.77
CA MET A 10 6.31 -59.28 -12.02
C MET A 10 6.33 -58.32 -13.21
N ALA A 11 7.39 -58.48 -14.01
CA ALA A 11 7.50 -58.02 -15.38
C ALA A 11 6.74 -58.98 -16.30
N MET A 12 6.27 -58.49 -17.46
CA MET A 12 6.63 -58.90 -18.84
C MET A 12 5.31 -59.27 -19.57
N PHE A 13 5.09 -59.09 -20.88
CA PHE A 13 5.97 -58.96 -22.05
C PHE A 13 5.18 -58.26 -23.18
N ALA A 14 5.94 -57.73 -24.13
CA ALA A 14 5.61 -57.11 -25.42
C ALA A 14 4.48 -57.74 -26.26
N ILE A 15 3.95 -56.94 -27.21
CA ILE A 15 3.99 -57.23 -28.67
C ILE A 15 3.95 -55.90 -29.43
N LEU A 16 4.92 -55.75 -30.35
CA LEU A 16 5.00 -54.72 -31.38
C LEU A 16 4.75 -55.43 -32.74
N VAL A 17 4.30 -54.63 -33.71
CA VAL A 17 4.20 -54.87 -35.17
C VAL A 17 2.85 -55.41 -35.71
N GLY A 18 2.24 -54.59 -36.57
CA GLY A 18 1.21 -54.99 -37.53
C GLY A 18 0.83 -53.85 -38.48
N CYS A 19 1.52 -53.77 -39.63
CA CYS A 19 1.09 -52.97 -40.78
C CYS A 19 -0.31 -53.41 -41.25
N GLY A 20 -1.18 -52.45 -41.54
CA GLY A 20 -2.50 -52.68 -42.11
C GLY A 20 -2.97 -51.47 -42.91
N SER A 21 -2.53 -51.40 -44.17
CA SER A 21 -3.13 -50.59 -45.23
C SER A 21 -4.57 -51.07 -45.46
N GLY A 22 -5.52 -50.45 -44.78
CA GLY A 22 -6.94 -50.66 -44.98
C GLY A 22 -7.55 -49.46 -45.70
N ASP A 23 -7.83 -49.63 -46.99
CA ASP A 23 -8.79 -48.82 -47.76
C ASP A 23 -10.16 -48.90 -47.06
N SER A 24 -10.36 -48.04 -46.06
CA SER A 24 -11.69 -47.70 -45.58
C SER A 24 -12.01 -46.35 -46.20
N LYS A 25 -12.91 -46.36 -47.18
CA LYS A 25 -13.56 -45.15 -47.65
C LYS A 25 -14.21 -44.50 -46.43
N GLU A 26 -13.58 -43.46 -45.90
CA GLU A 26 -14.28 -42.52 -45.01
C GLU A 26 -15.57 -42.14 -45.73
N PRO A 27 -16.74 -42.30 -45.08
CA PRO A 27 -17.97 -41.79 -45.65
C PRO A 27 -17.77 -40.30 -45.88
N ASP A 28 -17.95 -39.88 -47.13
CA ASP A 28 -17.96 -38.48 -47.54
C ASP A 28 -18.94 -37.74 -46.62
N LEU A 29 -18.38 -37.01 -45.63
CA LEU A 29 -19.15 -36.19 -44.71
C LEU A 29 -19.67 -35.03 -45.56
N GLY A 30 -20.83 -35.27 -46.18
CA GLY A 30 -21.52 -34.28 -47.00
C GLY A 30 -21.57 -32.96 -46.24
N SER A 31 -21.20 -31.88 -46.92
CA SER A 31 -21.26 -30.51 -46.43
C SER A 31 -22.51 -30.30 -45.58
N SER A 32 -22.33 -30.02 -44.29
CA SER A 32 -23.43 -29.75 -43.38
C SER A 32 -24.29 -28.64 -43.97
N THR A 33 -25.58 -28.94 -44.17
CA THR A 33 -26.61 -27.99 -44.58
C THR A 33 -27.28 -27.35 -43.37
N GLU A 34 -26.84 -27.71 -42.16
CA GLU A 34 -27.30 -27.10 -40.94
C GLU A 34 -26.73 -25.69 -40.86
N ALA A 35 -27.63 -24.70 -40.78
CA ALA A 35 -27.22 -23.31 -40.62
C ALA A 35 -26.30 -23.20 -39.41
N PRO A 36 -25.21 -22.41 -39.47
CA PRO A 36 -24.37 -22.17 -38.31
C PRO A 36 -25.27 -21.82 -37.14
N VAL A 37 -25.12 -22.54 -36.02
CA VAL A 37 -25.79 -22.20 -34.78
C VAL A 37 -25.46 -20.72 -34.54
N PRO A 38 -26.46 -19.82 -34.45
CA PRO A 38 -26.20 -18.42 -34.18
C PRO A 38 -25.30 -18.35 -32.94
N GLU A 39 -24.18 -17.63 -33.05
CA GLU A 39 -23.35 -17.40 -31.87
C GLU A 39 -24.25 -16.84 -30.77
N PRO A 40 -24.20 -17.41 -29.55
CA PRO A 40 -25.01 -16.92 -28.45
C PRO A 40 -24.74 -15.43 -28.29
N VAL A 41 -25.81 -14.62 -28.24
CA VAL A 41 -25.70 -13.21 -27.91
C VAL A 41 -24.99 -13.14 -26.56
N PRO A 42 -23.83 -12.47 -26.45
CA PRO A 42 -23.10 -12.37 -25.19
C PRO A 42 -24.06 -11.80 -24.14
N GLU A 43 -24.12 -12.43 -22.96
CA GLU A 43 -24.88 -11.86 -21.86
C GLU A 43 -24.37 -10.44 -21.59
N PRO A 44 -25.28 -9.46 -21.38
CA PRO A 44 -24.89 -8.09 -21.08
C PRO A 44 -23.95 -8.06 -19.87
N ARG A 45 -22.71 -7.62 -20.06
CA ARG A 45 -21.76 -7.48 -18.96
C ARG A 45 -22.25 -6.37 -18.03
N LEU A 46 -22.41 -6.69 -16.74
CA LEU A 46 -23.05 -5.81 -15.75
C LEU A 46 -22.17 -4.60 -15.37
N PHE A 47 -20.85 -4.73 -15.47
CA PHE A 47 -19.90 -3.65 -15.18
C PHE A 47 -19.45 -2.93 -16.46
N SER A 48 -19.04 -3.68 -17.48
CA SER A 48 -18.37 -3.19 -18.69
C SER A 48 -19.29 -2.76 -19.84
N ASN A 49 -20.56 -2.41 -19.58
CA ASN A 49 -21.46 -1.92 -20.62
C ASN A 49 -21.07 -0.54 -21.21
N GLY A 50 -20.00 0.10 -20.69
CA GLY A 50 -19.43 1.34 -21.22
C GLY A 50 -20.35 2.56 -21.11
N GLN A 51 -21.44 2.48 -20.35
CA GLN A 51 -22.39 3.58 -20.25
C GLN A 51 -22.25 4.31 -18.91
N LEU A 52 -21.86 5.58 -18.96
CA LEU A 52 -21.85 6.45 -17.77
C LEU A 52 -23.26 6.81 -17.27
N ALA A 53 -24.29 6.65 -18.12
CA ALA A 53 -25.67 7.06 -17.85
C ALA A 53 -26.47 6.06 -16.97
N VAL A 54 -25.80 5.26 -16.15
CA VAL A 54 -26.48 4.29 -15.28
C VAL A 54 -27.12 5.04 -14.10
N GLU A 55 -28.41 4.79 -13.86
CA GLU A 55 -29.11 5.41 -12.72
C GLU A 55 -28.39 5.06 -11.40
N PRO A 56 -28.26 6.03 -10.48
CA PRO A 56 -27.66 5.79 -9.17
C PRO A 56 -28.45 4.70 -8.45
N THR A 57 -27.78 3.60 -8.12
CA THR A 57 -28.39 2.45 -7.43
C THR A 57 -27.96 2.34 -5.98
N LEU A 58 -26.99 3.15 -5.55
CA LEU A 58 -26.63 3.26 -4.15
C LEU A 58 -27.50 4.33 -3.51
N GLY A 59 -28.33 3.92 -2.55
CA GLY A 59 -28.93 4.88 -1.62
C GLY A 59 -27.86 5.45 -0.67
N SER A 60 -28.29 6.17 0.37
CA SER A 60 -27.37 6.74 1.37
C SER A 60 -26.63 5.69 2.24
N GLU A 61 -26.93 4.41 2.03
CA GLU A 61 -26.43 3.30 2.83
C GLU A 61 -24.96 2.98 2.54
N ILE A 62 -24.52 3.07 1.28
CA ILE A 62 -23.13 2.83 0.88
C ILE A 62 -22.58 4.12 0.29
N PRO A 63 -21.72 4.84 1.04
CA PRO A 63 -21.13 6.07 0.55
C PRO A 63 -20.25 5.84 -0.69
N VAL A 64 -20.27 6.81 -1.59
CA VAL A 64 -19.24 6.97 -2.61
C VAL A 64 -17.92 7.27 -1.92
N GLY A 65 -16.81 6.74 -2.45
CA GLY A 65 -15.48 7.10 -1.98
C GLY A 65 -14.45 6.00 -2.12
N THR A 66 -13.29 6.30 -1.56
CA THR A 66 -12.15 5.39 -1.43
C THR A 66 -12.29 4.57 -0.14
N TYR A 67 -11.97 3.29 -0.21
CA TYR A 67 -12.03 2.34 0.90
C TYR A 67 -10.70 1.61 1.02
N GLN A 68 -10.27 1.32 2.25
CA GLN A 68 -9.25 0.30 2.48
C GLN A 68 -9.90 -1.06 2.24
N TYR A 69 -9.34 -1.84 1.32
CA TYR A 69 -9.82 -3.17 0.98
C TYR A 69 -8.96 -4.22 1.69
N THR A 70 -9.58 -5.03 2.54
CA THR A 70 -8.95 -6.19 3.17
C THR A 70 -9.58 -7.46 2.61
N SER A 71 -8.77 -8.26 1.92
CA SER A 71 -9.11 -9.62 1.46
C SER A 71 -8.65 -10.62 2.52
N ILE A 72 -9.51 -11.55 2.92
CA ILE A 72 -9.30 -12.48 4.03
C ILE A 72 -9.48 -13.90 3.53
N ASN A 73 -8.58 -14.82 3.86
CA ASN A 73 -8.72 -16.23 3.54
C ASN A 73 -9.99 -16.82 4.21
N PRO A 74 -10.82 -17.61 3.50
CA PRO A 74 -12.03 -18.21 4.07
C PRO A 74 -11.78 -19.04 5.33
N ASP A 75 -10.63 -19.71 5.42
CA ASP A 75 -10.24 -20.53 6.57
C ASP A 75 -9.67 -19.69 7.74
N GLY A 76 -9.58 -18.37 7.55
CA GLY A 76 -8.95 -17.42 8.46
C GLY A 76 -7.42 -17.36 8.30
N GLY A 77 -6.79 -16.44 9.04
CA GLY A 77 -5.34 -16.39 9.22
C GLY A 77 -4.56 -15.51 8.23
N ASP A 78 -4.89 -15.55 6.93
CA ASP A 78 -4.19 -14.73 5.93
C ASP A 78 -5.08 -13.57 5.49
N GLU A 79 -4.58 -12.33 5.67
CA GLU A 79 -5.19 -11.13 5.10
C GLU A 79 -4.23 -10.43 4.13
N THR A 80 -4.77 -9.91 3.03
CA THR A 80 -4.07 -9.06 2.05
C THR A 80 -4.80 -7.73 1.95
N ILE A 81 -4.07 -6.63 1.84
CA ILE A 81 -4.64 -5.28 1.87
C ILE A 81 -4.41 -4.57 0.54
N GLY A 82 -5.37 -3.75 0.16
CA GLY A 82 -5.30 -2.86 -0.98
C GLY A 82 -6.34 -1.76 -0.89
N ILE A 83 -6.80 -1.29 -2.05
CA ILE A 83 -7.74 -0.18 -2.18
C ILE A 83 -9.01 -0.64 -2.89
N ALA A 84 -10.13 -0.06 -2.50
CA ALA A 84 -11.37 -0.14 -3.25
C ALA A 84 -11.93 1.24 -3.56
N LEU A 85 -12.46 1.42 -4.76
CA LEU A 85 -13.20 2.61 -5.15
C LEU A 85 -14.67 2.23 -5.34
N VAL A 86 -15.59 3.02 -4.78
CA VAL A 86 -17.04 2.83 -4.96
C VAL A 86 -17.65 4.13 -5.49
N SER A 87 -18.42 4.02 -6.58
CA SER A 87 -19.14 5.12 -7.24
C SER A 87 -20.63 5.11 -6.91
N ASP A 88 -21.34 6.22 -7.15
CA ASP A 88 -22.80 6.36 -6.93
C ASP A 88 -23.65 5.39 -7.78
N SER A 89 -23.12 4.93 -8.91
CA SER A 89 -23.78 3.97 -9.80
C SER A 89 -23.73 2.54 -9.27
N GLY A 90 -23.13 2.34 -8.09
CA GLY A 90 -22.86 1.04 -7.49
C GLY A 90 -21.63 0.36 -8.03
N ARG A 91 -20.90 0.94 -8.99
CA ARG A 91 -19.70 0.27 -9.51
C ARG A 91 -18.59 0.34 -8.49
N MET A 92 -17.88 -0.78 -8.38
CA MET A 92 -16.77 -0.96 -7.46
C MET A 92 -15.58 -1.55 -8.19
N ALA A 93 -14.39 -1.01 -7.91
CA ALA A 93 -13.10 -1.55 -8.30
C ALA A 93 -12.35 -1.93 -7.03
N LEU A 94 -11.86 -3.15 -6.96
CA LEU A 94 -11.09 -3.73 -5.85
C LEU A 94 -9.68 -4.00 -6.37
N ALA A 95 -8.67 -3.37 -5.78
CA ALA A 95 -7.30 -3.47 -6.23
C ALA A 95 -6.38 -3.92 -5.10
N LEU A 96 -5.73 -5.05 -5.32
CA LEU A 96 -4.56 -5.51 -4.56
C LEU A 96 -3.30 -5.26 -5.40
N THR A 97 -2.12 -5.50 -4.83
CA THR A 97 -0.83 -5.31 -5.51
C THR A 97 -0.74 -6.03 -6.86
N ASN A 98 -1.34 -7.22 -6.96
CA ASN A 98 -1.25 -8.12 -8.11
C ASN A 98 -2.62 -8.53 -8.70
N ARG A 99 -3.73 -7.94 -8.22
CA ARG A 99 -5.08 -8.34 -8.62
C ARG A 99 -6.01 -7.14 -8.73
N LEU A 100 -6.83 -7.12 -9.77
CA LEU A 100 -7.93 -6.19 -9.94
C LEU A 100 -9.23 -6.98 -10.07
N SER A 101 -10.25 -6.58 -9.34
CA SER A 101 -11.57 -7.18 -9.45
C SER A 101 -12.64 -6.09 -9.52
N PHE A 102 -13.67 -6.29 -10.33
CA PHE A 102 -14.70 -5.30 -10.59
C PHE A 102 -16.08 -5.89 -10.37
N ALA A 103 -16.96 -5.11 -9.76
CA ALA A 103 -18.32 -5.55 -9.45
C ALA A 103 -19.29 -4.38 -9.44
N ARG A 104 -20.58 -4.71 -9.35
CA ARG A 104 -21.62 -3.73 -9.10
C ARG A 104 -22.37 -4.07 -7.81
N ILE A 105 -22.45 -3.08 -6.93
CA ILE A 105 -23.26 -3.10 -5.73
C ILE A 105 -24.67 -2.63 -6.11
N ALA A 106 -25.64 -3.51 -5.96
CA ALA A 106 -27.05 -3.20 -6.00
C ALA A 106 -27.68 -3.78 -4.74
N LEU A 107 -28.10 -2.91 -3.82
CA LEU A 107 -28.68 -3.34 -2.56
C LEU A 107 -30.10 -3.87 -2.77
N ASP A 108 -30.38 -5.02 -2.17
CA ASP A 108 -31.71 -5.58 -2.04
C ASP A 108 -32.48 -4.95 -0.87
N GLU A 109 -33.72 -5.37 -0.66
CA GLU A 109 -34.58 -4.92 0.45
C GLU A 109 -33.99 -5.21 1.85
N SER A 110 -32.99 -6.09 1.92
CA SER A 110 -32.29 -6.48 3.16
C SER A 110 -30.93 -5.77 3.33
N ASN A 111 -30.63 -4.76 2.52
CA ASN A 111 -29.33 -4.07 2.46
C ASN A 111 -28.16 -5.03 2.21
N ARG A 112 -28.38 -6.07 1.41
CA ARG A 112 -27.35 -6.98 0.92
C ARG A 112 -27.20 -6.80 -0.58
N PHE A 113 -26.03 -7.13 -1.11
CA PHE A 113 -25.83 -7.24 -2.54
C PHE A 113 -25.21 -8.58 -2.89
N GLU A 114 -25.47 -9.01 -4.11
CA GLU A 114 -24.86 -10.17 -4.75
C GLU A 114 -24.69 -9.82 -6.24
N SER A 115 -23.46 -9.93 -6.75
CA SER A 115 -23.13 -9.57 -8.13
C SER A 115 -22.06 -10.50 -8.68
N PRO A 116 -22.11 -10.84 -9.98
CA PRO A 116 -20.95 -11.37 -10.67
C PRO A 116 -19.73 -10.46 -10.50
N LEU A 117 -18.56 -11.08 -10.38
CA LEU A 117 -17.27 -10.42 -10.27
C LEU A 117 -16.51 -10.58 -11.58
N GLU A 118 -16.00 -9.47 -12.13
CA GLU A 118 -15.01 -9.49 -13.20
C GLU A 118 -13.61 -9.44 -12.54
N ASP A 119 -12.97 -10.59 -12.32
CA ASP A 119 -11.66 -10.70 -11.64
C ASP A 119 -10.54 -11.00 -12.64
N THR A 120 -9.36 -10.39 -12.46
CA THR A 120 -8.21 -10.55 -13.37
C THR A 120 -7.04 -11.30 -12.74
N ASP A 121 -7.33 -12.20 -11.81
CA ASP A 121 -6.32 -13.07 -11.19
C ASP A 121 -5.61 -13.99 -12.21
N THR A 122 -6.18 -14.16 -13.41
CA THR A 122 -5.53 -14.81 -14.55
C THR A 122 -5.75 -13.98 -15.83
N ALA A 123 -4.91 -14.17 -16.85
CA ALA A 123 -4.96 -13.44 -18.13
C ALA A 123 -6.30 -13.61 -18.91
N ILE A 124 -7.23 -14.39 -18.36
CA ILE A 124 -8.60 -14.57 -18.81
C ILE A 124 -9.45 -14.36 -17.56
N ALA A 125 -10.37 -13.40 -17.57
CA ALA A 125 -11.27 -13.20 -16.43
C ALA A 125 -11.91 -14.53 -16.02
N GLU A 126 -11.76 -14.94 -14.76
CA GLU A 126 -12.46 -16.13 -14.26
C GLU A 126 -13.95 -15.81 -14.22
N SER A 127 -14.67 -16.19 -15.27
CA SER A 127 -16.13 -16.21 -15.28
C SER A 127 -16.58 -17.30 -14.31
N GLY A 128 -16.83 -16.93 -13.06
CA GLY A 128 -17.19 -17.91 -12.05
C GLY A 128 -17.20 -17.41 -10.62
N LEU A 129 -16.77 -16.18 -10.35
CA LEU A 129 -16.86 -15.61 -9.00
C LEU A 129 -18.08 -14.69 -8.87
N THR A 130 -18.74 -14.79 -7.73
CA THR A 130 -19.79 -13.87 -7.28
C THR A 130 -19.32 -13.19 -6.02
N ILE A 131 -19.43 -11.87 -5.97
CA ILE A 131 -19.24 -11.09 -4.75
C ILE A 131 -20.58 -10.88 -4.06
N SER A 132 -20.63 -11.16 -2.78
CA SER A 132 -21.78 -10.86 -1.92
C SER A 132 -21.33 -10.01 -0.75
N GLY A 133 -22.22 -9.18 -0.20
CA GLY A 133 -21.86 -8.34 0.94
C GLY A 133 -23.01 -7.53 1.49
N ARG A 134 -22.71 -6.75 2.54
CA ARG A 134 -23.64 -5.81 3.17
C ARG A 134 -22.87 -4.72 3.91
N ARG A 135 -23.57 -3.64 4.26
CA ARG A 135 -23.09 -2.70 5.28
C ARG A 135 -23.06 -3.38 6.64
N ASP A 136 -21.99 -3.16 7.40
CA ASP A 136 -21.89 -3.66 8.77
C ASP A 136 -22.83 -2.90 9.70
N ASN A 137 -23.60 -3.65 10.49
CA ASN A 137 -24.46 -3.09 11.52
C ASN A 137 -23.62 -2.77 12.77
N GLY A 138 -23.95 -1.66 13.45
CA GLY A 138 -23.35 -1.34 14.75
C GLY A 138 -21.95 -0.73 14.68
N VAL A 139 -21.56 -0.15 13.53
CA VAL A 139 -20.39 0.74 13.46
C VAL A 139 -20.62 1.89 14.45
N PRO A 140 -19.74 2.10 15.45
CA PRO A 140 -19.88 3.16 16.45
C PRO A 140 -20.07 4.55 15.83
N GLU A 141 -20.79 5.42 16.52
CA GLU A 141 -20.95 6.82 16.12
C GLU A 141 -19.57 7.48 16.02
N GLY A 142 -19.27 8.08 14.86
CA GLY A 142 -17.95 8.66 14.54
C GLY A 142 -16.95 7.71 13.87
N GLN A 143 -17.30 6.43 13.63
CA GLN A 143 -16.51 5.56 12.76
C GLN A 143 -17.05 5.54 11.33
N ASN A 144 -16.12 5.43 10.38
CA ASN A 144 -16.46 5.38 8.97
C ASN A 144 -17.28 4.13 8.61
N PRO A 145 -18.27 4.26 7.69
CA PRO A 145 -19.03 3.14 7.18
C PRO A 145 -18.14 1.99 6.70
N ARG A 146 -18.58 0.78 7.01
CA ARG A 146 -17.88 -0.46 6.69
C ARG A 146 -18.79 -1.39 5.90
N ILE A 147 -18.21 -2.06 4.92
CA ILE A 147 -18.87 -3.10 4.12
C ILE A 147 -18.09 -4.39 4.35
N SER A 148 -18.78 -5.50 4.57
CA SER A 148 -18.15 -6.81 4.64
C SER A 148 -18.91 -7.83 3.81
N GLY A 149 -18.20 -8.87 3.37
CA GLY A 149 -18.80 -9.87 2.50
C GLY A 149 -17.88 -11.01 2.12
N THR A 150 -18.28 -11.74 1.09
CA THR A 150 -17.57 -12.93 0.60
C THR A 150 -17.55 -12.99 -0.92
N PHE A 151 -16.52 -13.64 -1.44
CA PHE A 151 -16.40 -14.09 -2.81
C PHE A 151 -16.72 -15.57 -2.87
N VAL A 152 -17.67 -15.96 -3.70
CA VAL A 152 -18.12 -17.35 -3.86
C VAL A 152 -17.80 -17.82 -5.27
N ASN A 153 -17.20 -19.00 -5.39
CA ASN A 153 -17.03 -19.67 -6.67
C ASN A 153 -18.35 -20.36 -7.05
N ASN A 154 -18.92 -19.99 -8.19
CA ASN A 154 -20.23 -20.42 -8.68
C ASN A 154 -20.25 -21.89 -9.06
N ASP A 155 -19.13 -22.45 -9.52
CA ASP A 155 -19.06 -23.86 -9.93
C ASP A 155 -18.96 -24.78 -8.73
N SER A 156 -18.08 -24.44 -7.78
CA SER A 156 -17.85 -25.26 -6.57
C SER A 156 -18.79 -24.92 -5.41
N GLN A 157 -19.46 -23.77 -5.46
CA GLN A 157 -20.26 -23.20 -4.37
C GLN A 157 -19.44 -23.00 -3.08
N THR A 158 -18.12 -22.80 -3.21
CA THR A 158 -17.21 -22.59 -2.07
C THR A 158 -16.86 -21.11 -1.93
N ILE A 159 -16.70 -20.66 -0.68
CA ILE A 159 -16.13 -19.33 -0.41
C ILE A 159 -14.67 -19.36 -0.84
N SER A 160 -14.32 -18.47 -1.78
CA SER A 160 -12.94 -18.27 -2.21
C SER A 160 -12.19 -17.35 -1.26
N ARG A 161 -12.85 -16.25 -0.83
CA ARG A 161 -12.28 -15.18 0.00
C ARG A 161 -13.39 -14.49 0.78
N ASN A 162 -13.10 -14.03 1.99
CA ASN A 162 -13.91 -13.00 2.67
C ASN A 162 -13.32 -11.63 2.38
N TYR A 163 -14.08 -10.56 2.56
CA TYR A 163 -13.53 -9.22 2.48
C TYR A 163 -14.18 -8.23 3.43
N LYS A 164 -13.46 -7.13 3.63
CA LYS A 164 -13.87 -5.97 4.40
C LYS A 164 -13.41 -4.70 3.68
N LEU A 165 -14.29 -3.71 3.61
CA LEU A 165 -14.04 -2.39 3.07
C LEU A 165 -14.29 -1.37 4.17
N ASP A 166 -13.25 -0.64 4.58
CA ASP A 166 -13.35 0.45 5.55
C ASP A 166 -13.30 1.78 4.79
N LEU A 167 -14.37 2.59 4.82
CA LEU A 167 -14.41 3.87 4.12
C LEU A 167 -13.28 4.76 4.63
N GLN A 168 -12.54 5.34 3.69
CA GLN A 168 -11.55 6.36 3.97
C GLN A 168 -12.21 7.73 3.86
N GLU A 169 -11.69 8.68 4.62
CA GLU A 169 -12.14 10.05 4.49
C GLU A 169 -11.71 10.60 3.12
N PRO A 170 -12.55 11.41 2.46
CA PRO A 170 -12.19 11.99 1.19
C PRO A 170 -11.10 13.05 1.40
N ASP A 171 -10.29 13.28 0.37
CA ASP A 171 -9.42 14.46 0.33
C ASP A 171 -10.27 15.72 0.58
N SER A 172 -9.73 16.72 1.29
CA SER A 172 -10.48 17.90 1.74
C SER A 172 -11.00 18.81 0.61
N ASP A 173 -10.65 18.50 -0.64
CA ASP A 173 -10.96 19.30 -1.81
C ASP A 173 -12.18 18.76 -2.56
N ILE A 174 -12.96 19.69 -3.11
CA ILE A 174 -14.08 19.36 -3.99
C ILE A 174 -13.49 18.90 -5.34
N LEU A 175 -13.83 17.68 -5.77
CA LEU A 175 -13.49 17.18 -7.09
C LEU A 175 -14.49 17.71 -8.12
N ASP A 176 -14.03 18.55 -9.05
CA ASP A 176 -14.77 18.96 -10.24
C ASP A 176 -13.95 18.71 -11.52
N LEU A 177 -14.59 18.85 -12.69
CA LEU A 177 -13.92 18.56 -13.97
C LEU A 177 -12.80 19.54 -14.28
N ASP A 178 -12.89 20.79 -13.81
CA ASP A 178 -11.83 21.78 -13.97
C ASP A 178 -10.59 21.38 -13.15
N THR A 179 -10.81 20.87 -11.94
CA THR A 179 -9.77 20.34 -11.05
C THR A 179 -9.16 19.07 -11.64
N LEU A 180 -9.97 18.18 -12.21
CA LEU A 180 -9.48 16.95 -12.84
C LEU A 180 -8.76 17.18 -14.18
N ALA A 181 -9.06 18.28 -14.87
CA ALA A 181 -8.49 18.57 -16.18
C ALA A 181 -6.95 18.66 -16.14
N GLY A 182 -6.32 18.09 -17.16
CA GLY A 182 -4.87 18.05 -17.28
C GLY A 182 -4.37 16.85 -18.06
N THR A 183 -3.06 16.81 -18.29
CA THR A 183 -2.38 15.67 -18.90
C THR A 183 -1.58 14.93 -17.84
N PHE A 184 -1.85 13.64 -17.68
CA PHE A 184 -1.24 12.76 -16.71
C PHE A 184 -0.43 11.68 -17.43
N SER A 185 0.80 11.45 -16.98
CA SER A 185 1.66 10.40 -17.52
C SER A 185 2.19 9.52 -16.42
N GLY A 186 2.30 8.23 -16.70
CA GLY A 186 2.92 7.28 -15.79
C GLY A 186 3.49 6.08 -16.54
N THR A 187 4.40 5.38 -15.89
CA THR A 187 5.07 4.21 -16.44
C THR A 187 4.86 3.05 -15.47
N ASP A 188 4.39 1.91 -15.96
CA ASP A 188 4.23 0.74 -15.11
C ASP A 188 5.59 0.06 -14.80
N LYS A 189 5.56 -0.96 -13.92
CA LYS A 189 6.76 -1.72 -13.53
C LYS A 189 7.47 -2.43 -14.70
N THR A 190 6.81 -2.57 -15.85
CA THR A 190 7.37 -3.17 -17.07
C THR A 190 7.97 -2.15 -18.02
N GLY A 191 7.92 -0.86 -17.68
CA GLY A 191 8.41 0.23 -18.52
C GLY A 191 7.40 0.69 -19.59
N ILE A 192 6.15 0.22 -19.54
CA ILE A 192 5.10 0.68 -20.46
C ILE A 192 4.55 2.00 -19.95
N GLY A 193 4.82 3.06 -20.71
CA GLY A 193 4.30 4.40 -20.45
C GLY A 193 2.88 4.57 -20.97
N THR A 194 2.03 5.22 -20.20
CA THR A 194 0.66 5.62 -20.60
C THR A 194 0.47 7.10 -20.30
N VAL A 195 -0.23 7.79 -21.18
CA VAL A 195 -0.58 9.20 -21.03
C VAL A 195 -2.09 9.36 -21.23
N PHE A 196 -2.76 10.04 -20.31
CA PHE A 196 -4.14 10.49 -20.45
C PHE A 196 -4.20 12.01 -20.41
N SER A 197 -4.99 12.63 -21.28
CA SER A 197 -5.37 14.03 -21.19
C SER A 197 -6.87 14.12 -20.97
N ILE A 198 -7.25 14.82 -19.91
CA ILE A 198 -8.61 15.03 -19.47
C ILE A 198 -8.95 16.50 -19.71
N GLY A 199 -9.98 16.76 -20.51
CA GLY A 199 -10.54 18.10 -20.72
C GLY A 199 -11.46 18.50 -19.57
N SER A 200 -11.64 19.81 -19.38
CA SER A 200 -12.61 20.36 -18.42
C SER A 200 -14.07 20.07 -18.77
N ASP A 201 -14.33 19.63 -20.00
CA ASP A 201 -15.63 19.10 -20.44
C ASP A 201 -15.81 17.61 -20.14
N GLY A 202 -14.83 16.98 -19.49
CA GLY A 202 -14.80 15.56 -19.20
C GLY A 202 -14.36 14.70 -20.39
N SER A 203 -13.93 15.27 -21.52
CA SER A 203 -13.33 14.48 -22.59
C SER A 203 -12.03 13.81 -22.10
N LEU A 204 -11.85 12.54 -22.46
CA LEU A 204 -10.64 11.77 -22.17
C LEU A 204 -10.01 11.33 -23.49
N ILE A 205 -8.74 11.65 -23.68
CA ILE A 205 -7.91 11.08 -24.75
C ILE A 205 -6.63 10.53 -24.14
N GLY A 206 -6.00 9.56 -24.77
CA GLY A 206 -4.75 9.03 -24.27
C GLY A 206 -3.98 8.20 -25.28
N SER A 207 -2.75 7.87 -24.93
CA SER A 207 -1.88 7.01 -25.72
C SER A 207 -0.92 6.22 -24.83
N GLY A 208 -0.54 5.01 -25.23
CA GLY A 208 0.46 4.19 -24.54
C GLY A 208 1.66 3.87 -25.43
N THR A 209 2.83 3.62 -24.83
CA THR A 209 4.06 3.24 -25.55
C THR A 209 3.94 1.88 -26.24
N ALA A 210 2.98 1.05 -25.82
CA ALA A 210 2.59 -0.17 -26.51
C ALA A 210 1.72 0.08 -27.77
N GLY A 211 1.51 1.33 -28.19
CA GLY A 211 0.71 1.69 -29.37
C GLY A 211 -0.80 1.80 -29.15
N CYS A 212 -1.28 1.66 -27.92
CA CYS A 212 -2.69 1.85 -27.60
C CYS A 212 -3.09 3.33 -27.72
N ASP A 213 -4.23 3.58 -28.35
CA ASP A 213 -4.94 4.86 -28.34
C ASP A 213 -6.19 4.76 -27.45
N TYR A 214 -6.46 5.80 -26.65
CA TYR A 214 -7.63 5.86 -25.77
C TYR A 214 -8.50 7.08 -26.10
N ALA A 215 -9.82 6.91 -26.15
CA ALA A 215 -10.76 8.00 -26.34
C ALA A 215 -12.08 7.76 -25.59
N GLY A 216 -12.55 8.73 -24.82
CA GLY A 216 -13.68 8.54 -23.92
C GLY A 216 -14.18 9.80 -23.23
N GLN A 217 -14.90 9.57 -22.13
CA GLN A 217 -15.49 10.60 -21.28
C GLN A 217 -15.35 10.24 -19.81
N ILE A 218 -15.38 11.26 -18.96
CA ILE A 218 -15.38 11.18 -17.51
C ILE A 218 -16.65 11.83 -16.94
N ARG A 219 -17.10 11.28 -15.82
CA ARG A 219 -18.12 11.85 -14.95
C ARG A 219 -17.62 11.84 -13.52
N ILE A 220 -17.93 12.89 -12.75
CA ILE A 220 -17.72 12.91 -11.30
C ILE A 220 -19.07 12.59 -10.63
N PRO A 221 -19.20 11.43 -9.96
CA PRO A 221 -20.44 10.99 -9.33
C PRO A 221 -20.81 11.84 -8.10
N ASP A 222 -19.83 12.18 -7.28
CA ASP A 222 -19.99 13.00 -6.08
C ASP A 222 -18.78 13.92 -5.95
N ALA A 223 -18.98 15.23 -6.08
CA ALA A 223 -17.91 16.21 -6.01
C ALA A 223 -17.32 16.35 -4.59
N GLY A 224 -18.03 15.90 -3.55
CA GLY A 224 -17.49 15.83 -2.19
C GLY A 224 -16.64 14.59 -1.93
N ARG A 225 -16.38 13.78 -2.96
CA ARG A 225 -15.58 12.56 -2.89
C ARG A 225 -14.49 12.61 -3.95
N ASP A 226 -13.40 11.91 -3.67
CA ASP A 226 -12.20 11.84 -4.50
C ASP A 226 -12.31 10.83 -5.65
N VAL A 227 -13.52 10.32 -5.97
CA VAL A 227 -13.76 9.26 -6.96
C VAL A 227 -14.44 9.82 -8.21
N PHE A 228 -13.99 9.38 -9.39
CA PHE A 228 -14.63 9.65 -10.67
C PHE A 228 -14.85 8.35 -11.48
N GLU A 229 -15.78 8.40 -12.42
CA GLU A 229 -16.00 7.34 -13.41
C GLU A 229 -15.45 7.75 -14.77
N ALA A 230 -14.91 6.80 -15.53
CA ALA A 230 -14.58 7.00 -16.92
C ALA A 230 -15.15 5.88 -17.80
N SER A 231 -15.50 6.22 -19.03
CA SER A 231 -15.73 5.24 -20.08
C SER A 231 -14.97 5.65 -21.33
N PHE A 232 -14.18 4.72 -21.87
CA PHE A 232 -13.33 4.99 -23.02
C PHE A 232 -13.19 3.76 -23.90
N VAL A 233 -12.82 3.97 -25.16
CA VAL A 233 -12.45 2.91 -26.09
C VAL A 233 -10.94 2.89 -26.21
N ALA A 234 -10.35 1.70 -26.05
CA ALA A 234 -8.96 1.42 -26.39
C ALA A 234 -8.91 0.84 -27.82
N SER A 235 -7.96 1.32 -28.63
CA SER A 235 -7.75 0.84 -30.00
C SER A 235 -6.27 0.79 -30.35
N ASN A 236 -5.91 -0.03 -31.34
CA ASN A 236 -4.54 -0.19 -31.84
C ASN A 236 -3.55 -0.73 -30.80
N CYS A 237 -4.04 -1.39 -29.75
CA CYS A 237 -3.19 -1.85 -28.68
C CYS A 237 -2.19 -2.93 -29.16
N GLY A 238 -0.90 -2.69 -28.91
CA GLY A 238 0.14 -3.69 -29.06
C GLY A 238 0.07 -4.76 -27.95
N PRO A 239 0.72 -5.91 -28.17
CA PRO A 239 0.79 -6.97 -27.16
C PRO A 239 1.62 -6.54 -25.95
N THR A 240 1.34 -7.15 -24.81
CA THR A 240 2.20 -7.19 -23.62
C THR A 240 2.74 -8.60 -23.45
N ASP A 241 3.60 -8.83 -22.44
CA ASP A 241 4.20 -10.14 -22.19
C ASP A 241 3.18 -11.27 -21.98
N SER A 242 1.99 -10.95 -21.49
CA SER A 242 0.94 -11.92 -21.14
C SER A 242 -0.40 -11.72 -21.84
N ILE A 243 -0.63 -10.56 -22.48
CA ILE A 243 -1.94 -10.20 -23.07
C ILE A 243 -1.78 -9.82 -24.55
N PRO A 244 -2.44 -10.54 -25.47
CA PRO A 244 -2.48 -10.17 -26.89
C PRO A 244 -3.07 -8.77 -27.09
N GLY A 245 -2.55 -8.02 -28.05
CA GLY A 245 -3.01 -6.66 -28.35
C GLY A 245 -4.52 -6.57 -28.62
N ALA A 246 -5.06 -7.51 -29.40
CA ALA A 246 -6.49 -7.56 -29.73
C ALA A 246 -7.42 -7.76 -28.52
N SER A 247 -6.92 -8.35 -27.43
CA SER A 247 -7.69 -8.49 -26.18
C SER A 247 -7.76 -7.19 -25.37
N ARG A 248 -6.86 -6.26 -25.66
CA ARG A 248 -6.77 -4.93 -25.03
C ARG A 248 -7.55 -3.87 -25.77
N ASP A 249 -7.97 -4.14 -27.01
CA ASP A 249 -8.88 -3.27 -27.74
C ASP A 249 -10.31 -3.43 -27.21
N GLY A 250 -11.12 -2.37 -27.28
CA GLY A 250 -12.54 -2.41 -26.94
C GLY A 250 -12.99 -1.32 -25.97
N ALA A 251 -14.24 -1.41 -25.53
CA ALA A 251 -14.83 -0.47 -24.58
C ALA A 251 -14.44 -0.84 -23.15
N TYR A 252 -13.88 0.13 -22.44
CA TYR A 252 -13.53 0.07 -21.04
C TYR A 252 -14.50 0.91 -20.22
N PHE A 253 -14.76 0.44 -19.02
CA PHE A 253 -15.23 1.26 -17.92
C PHE A 253 -14.12 1.37 -16.88
N ALA A 254 -14.02 2.50 -16.21
CA ALA A 254 -13.07 2.70 -15.14
C ALA A 254 -13.63 3.48 -13.95
N LEU A 255 -13.09 3.17 -12.78
CA LEU A 255 -13.14 4.04 -11.62
C LEU A 255 -11.76 4.62 -11.41
N GLY A 256 -11.69 5.90 -11.12
CA GLY A 256 -10.44 6.51 -10.73
C GLY A 256 -10.60 7.44 -9.55
N ARG A 257 -9.46 7.87 -9.03
CA ARG A 257 -9.36 8.92 -8.04
C ARG A 257 -8.28 9.91 -8.41
N LEU A 258 -8.45 11.16 -7.99
CA LEU A 258 -7.46 12.21 -8.12
C LEU A 258 -6.98 12.56 -6.72
N ASN A 259 -5.67 12.42 -6.49
CA ASN A 259 -5.05 13.10 -5.37
C ASN A 259 -4.70 14.53 -5.80
N ASN A 260 -5.40 15.51 -5.23
CA ASN A 260 -5.24 16.89 -5.65
C ASN A 260 -3.91 17.50 -5.18
N ALA A 261 -3.40 17.08 -4.00
CA ALA A 261 -2.18 17.59 -3.42
C ALA A 261 -0.94 17.27 -4.28
N THR A 262 -0.83 16.03 -4.77
CA THR A 262 0.26 15.60 -5.66
C THR A 262 -0.08 15.70 -7.14
N ARG A 263 -1.30 16.11 -7.48
CA ARG A 263 -1.83 16.11 -8.85
C ARG A 263 -1.60 14.74 -9.54
N SER A 264 -1.79 13.67 -8.80
CA SER A 264 -1.65 12.29 -9.29
C SER A 264 -3.03 11.65 -9.47
N ILE A 265 -3.18 10.85 -10.52
CA ILE A 265 -4.41 10.14 -10.84
C ILE A 265 -4.17 8.64 -10.78
N THR A 266 -5.11 7.92 -10.19
CA THR A 266 -5.18 6.45 -10.25
C THR A 266 -6.45 6.07 -10.97
N LEU A 267 -6.37 5.11 -11.89
CA LEU A 267 -7.50 4.63 -12.68
C LEU A 267 -7.45 3.09 -12.75
N PHE A 268 -8.54 2.44 -12.32
CA PHE A 268 -8.77 1.02 -12.47
C PHE A 268 -9.84 0.82 -13.54
N ALA A 269 -9.45 0.22 -14.66
CA ALA A 269 -10.32 0.02 -15.81
C ALA A 269 -10.44 -1.45 -16.19
N THR A 270 -11.56 -1.85 -16.78
CA THR A 270 -11.75 -3.17 -17.38
C THR A 270 -12.65 -3.11 -18.60
N ASN A 271 -12.36 -3.93 -19.60
CA ASN A 271 -13.28 -4.22 -20.72
C ASN A 271 -14.07 -5.52 -20.50
N GLY A 272 -13.98 -6.11 -19.31
CA GLY A 272 -14.55 -7.41 -18.93
C GLY A 272 -13.71 -8.62 -19.32
N SER A 273 -12.53 -8.42 -19.91
CA SER A 273 -11.59 -9.50 -20.24
C SER A 273 -10.16 -9.16 -19.84
N VAL A 274 -9.80 -7.88 -19.91
CA VAL A 274 -8.53 -7.31 -19.49
C VAL A 274 -8.80 -6.17 -18.53
N ALA A 275 -8.09 -6.16 -17.40
CA ALA A 275 -8.03 -4.99 -16.54
C ALA A 275 -6.75 -4.20 -16.76
N LEU A 276 -6.85 -2.90 -16.48
CA LEU A 276 -5.78 -1.93 -16.57
C LEU A 276 -5.76 -1.14 -15.27
N ARG A 277 -4.58 -1.08 -14.65
CA ARG A 277 -4.26 -0.09 -13.62
C ARG A 277 -3.40 0.98 -14.28
N PHE A 278 -3.81 2.22 -14.16
CA PHE A 278 -2.99 3.36 -14.50
C PHE A 278 -2.79 4.21 -13.25
N THR A 279 -1.55 4.61 -13.04
CA THR A 279 -1.12 5.59 -12.05
C THR A 279 -0.28 6.59 -12.81
N GLY A 280 -0.56 7.88 -12.68
CA GLY A 280 0.21 8.91 -13.37
C GLY A 280 0.18 10.26 -12.68
N ASN A 281 1.24 11.04 -12.90
CA ASN A 281 1.38 12.40 -12.36
C ASN A 281 1.06 13.42 -13.43
N SER A 282 0.51 14.57 -13.02
CA SER A 282 0.27 15.68 -13.94
C SER A 282 1.58 16.17 -14.56
N THR A 283 1.53 16.41 -15.87
CA THR A 283 2.62 16.98 -16.66
C THR A 283 2.56 18.52 -16.72
N ALA A 284 1.49 19.12 -16.18
CA ALA A 284 1.29 20.56 -16.18
C ALA A 284 2.21 21.29 -15.17
N SER A 285 2.75 20.56 -14.19
CA SER A 285 3.85 21.01 -13.34
C SER A 285 5.17 20.59 -13.99
N GLU A 286 5.99 21.56 -14.43
CA GLU A 286 7.36 21.31 -14.91
C GLU A 286 8.27 20.69 -13.82
N ASP A 287 7.80 20.64 -12.57
CA ASP A 287 8.40 19.86 -11.47
C ASP A 287 7.86 18.42 -11.51
N GLN A 288 8.10 17.69 -12.60
CA GLN A 288 7.84 16.25 -12.61
C GLN A 288 8.72 15.60 -11.55
N VAL A 289 8.09 15.16 -10.45
CA VAL A 289 8.66 14.16 -9.56
C VAL A 289 8.77 12.89 -10.39
N VAL A 290 9.93 12.69 -11.01
CA VAL A 290 10.30 11.41 -11.58
C VAL A 290 10.16 10.40 -10.44
N ASP A 291 9.52 9.26 -10.69
CA ASP A 291 9.56 8.10 -9.79
C ASP A 291 11.03 7.60 -9.72
N GLU A 292 11.89 8.38 -9.09
CA GLU A 292 13.23 7.96 -8.68
C GLU A 292 13.03 6.80 -7.72
N GLU A 293 13.84 5.76 -7.75
CA GLU A 293 13.68 4.63 -6.82
C GLU A 293 13.69 5.16 -5.37
N VAL A 294 12.84 4.60 -4.48
CA VAL A 294 12.90 4.98 -3.06
C VAL A 294 14.28 4.58 -2.58
N PRO A 295 15.13 5.54 -2.20
CA PRO A 295 16.46 5.18 -1.78
C PRO A 295 16.32 4.39 -0.46
N PRO A 296 17.19 3.41 -0.18
CA PRO A 296 17.07 2.60 1.02
C PRO A 296 17.10 3.50 2.26
N TYR A 297 16.57 3.03 3.40
CA TYR A 297 16.61 3.81 4.66
C TYR A 297 17.99 4.37 5.01
N THR A 298 19.06 3.67 4.62
CA THR A 298 20.46 4.06 4.83
C THR A 298 21.02 5.04 3.80
N ALA A 299 20.19 5.61 2.92
CA ALA A 299 20.62 6.57 1.93
C ALA A 299 21.13 7.88 2.53
N ASP A 300 22.03 8.53 1.81
CA ASP A 300 22.88 9.62 2.30
C ASP A 300 22.27 11.03 2.17
N ASP A 301 20.97 11.12 1.87
CA ASP A 301 20.23 12.38 1.70
C ASP A 301 19.46 12.82 2.95
N PHE A 302 19.32 14.13 3.10
CA PHE A 302 18.33 14.76 4.00
C PHE A 302 17.22 15.44 3.20
N ASP A 303 17.10 15.05 1.93
CA ASP A 303 16.21 15.70 0.99
C ASP A 303 14.77 15.38 1.38
N VAL A 304 13.96 16.43 1.47
CA VAL A 304 12.53 16.32 1.77
C VAL A 304 11.89 15.45 0.70
N GLU A 305 11.13 14.45 1.13
CA GLU A 305 10.40 13.57 0.24
C GLU A 305 9.06 14.24 -0.09
N PRO A 306 8.84 14.69 -1.35
CA PRO A 306 7.67 15.51 -1.68
C PRO A 306 6.35 14.81 -1.39
N THR A 307 6.29 13.48 -1.58
CA THR A 307 5.08 12.70 -1.31
C THR A 307 4.71 12.68 0.17
N ILE A 308 5.71 12.72 1.04
CA ILE A 308 5.53 12.77 2.50
C ILE A 308 5.06 14.18 2.87
N ALA A 309 5.79 15.22 2.48
CA ALA A 309 5.41 16.60 2.79
C ALA A 309 3.99 16.96 2.33
N ALA A 310 3.50 16.34 1.26
CA ALA A 310 2.15 16.55 0.75
C ALA A 310 1.05 15.75 1.48
N LYS A 311 1.36 14.54 1.96
CA LYS A 311 0.34 13.55 2.37
C LYS A 311 0.49 13.01 3.79
N LEU A 312 1.63 13.24 4.42
CA LEU A 312 1.97 12.82 5.78
C LEU A 312 2.46 14.01 6.59
N GLU A 313 1.90 14.19 7.78
CA GLU A 313 2.41 15.20 8.69
C GLU A 313 3.65 14.66 9.41
N SER A 314 4.80 15.30 9.24
CA SER A 314 5.97 14.96 10.04
C SER A 314 5.73 15.27 11.52
N GLY A 315 6.16 14.40 12.41
CA GLY A 315 5.93 14.55 13.84
C GLY A 315 6.04 13.24 14.61
N VAL A 316 5.68 13.33 15.88
CA VAL A 316 5.60 12.20 16.80
C VAL A 316 4.16 11.71 16.85
N TYR A 317 3.98 10.40 16.87
CA TYR A 317 2.69 9.75 16.90
C TYR A 317 2.62 8.75 18.05
N SER A 318 1.51 8.74 18.77
CA SER A 318 1.17 7.67 19.72
C SER A 318 0.72 6.45 18.91
N TYR A 319 1.50 5.37 18.97
CA TYR A 319 1.27 4.12 18.25
C TYR A 319 0.58 3.08 19.13
N GLU A 320 -0.38 2.35 18.56
CA GLU A 320 -1.05 1.21 19.20
C GLU A 320 -1.33 0.11 18.17
N ASP A 321 -0.97 -1.13 18.50
CA ASP A 321 -1.42 -2.31 17.77
C ASP A 321 -2.92 -2.54 18.00
N VAL A 322 -3.63 -2.81 16.91
CA VAL A 322 -5.05 -3.18 16.92
C VAL A 322 -5.13 -4.71 16.79
N PRO A 323 -5.72 -5.42 17.78
CA PRO A 323 -5.78 -6.87 17.78
C PRO A 323 -6.50 -7.43 16.55
N LEU A 324 -5.98 -8.55 16.04
CA LEU A 324 -6.73 -9.42 15.15
C LEU A 324 -7.70 -10.26 15.98
N ASP A 325 -8.88 -10.58 15.42
CA ASP A 325 -9.96 -11.31 16.13
C ASP A 325 -9.59 -12.75 16.56
N THR A 326 -8.37 -13.21 16.24
CA THR A 326 -7.89 -14.57 16.50
C THR A 326 -6.56 -14.60 17.25
N ALA A 327 -6.60 -15.12 18.48
CA ALA A 327 -5.48 -15.37 19.42
C ALA A 327 -4.85 -14.11 20.08
N PRO A 328 -4.27 -14.23 21.29
CA PRO A 328 -3.67 -13.09 21.97
C PRO A 328 -2.34 -12.73 21.31
N ALA A 329 -2.38 -11.80 20.36
CA ALA A 329 -1.19 -11.05 19.96
C ALA A 329 -0.69 -10.26 21.18
N VAL A 330 0.63 -10.19 21.37
CA VAL A 330 1.21 -9.19 22.28
C VAL A 330 0.91 -7.84 21.63
N LEU A 331 -0.03 -7.11 22.21
CA LEU A 331 -0.35 -5.76 21.73
C LEU A 331 0.76 -4.81 22.15
N GLU A 332 1.37 -4.21 21.15
CA GLU A 332 2.43 -3.24 21.34
C GLU A 332 1.84 -1.82 21.39
N SER A 333 2.44 -0.97 22.21
CA SER A 333 2.16 0.47 22.21
C SER A 333 3.46 1.24 22.36
N GLY A 334 3.49 2.45 21.84
CA GLY A 334 4.69 3.28 21.90
C GLY A 334 4.63 4.50 21.00
N LEU A 335 5.75 4.80 20.36
CA LEU A 335 5.95 6.01 19.57
C LEU A 335 6.29 5.65 18.14
N LEU A 336 5.68 6.37 17.21
CA LEU A 336 6.02 6.37 15.80
C LEU A 336 6.53 7.78 15.42
N PHE A 337 7.76 7.86 14.92
CA PHE A 337 8.35 9.08 14.39
C PHE A 337 8.21 9.07 12.88
N VAL A 338 7.71 10.17 12.31
CA VAL A 338 7.64 10.38 10.87
C VAL A 338 8.37 11.67 10.56
N SER A 339 9.40 11.60 9.72
CA SER A 339 10.09 12.77 9.21
C SER A 339 9.58 13.18 7.83
N ASP A 340 9.85 14.41 7.43
CA ASP A 340 9.52 14.93 6.10
C ASP A 340 10.39 14.38 4.97
N THR A 341 11.51 13.73 5.30
CA THR A 341 12.27 12.93 4.33
C THR A 341 11.66 11.55 4.10
N GLY A 342 10.59 11.17 4.82
CA GLY A 342 9.99 9.83 4.72
C GLY A 342 10.69 8.76 5.55
N ARG A 343 11.65 9.12 6.40
CA ARG A 343 12.14 8.19 7.44
C ARG A 343 11.04 8.02 8.48
N LEU A 344 10.65 6.77 8.67
CA LEU A 344 9.73 6.32 9.71
C LEU A 344 10.52 5.51 10.72
N ALA A 345 10.28 5.74 12.01
CA ALA A 345 10.81 4.87 13.07
C ALA A 345 9.74 4.56 14.11
N LEU A 346 9.70 3.31 14.55
CA LEU A 346 8.75 2.79 15.52
C LEU A 346 9.50 2.30 16.75
N VAL A 347 9.07 2.75 17.92
CA VAL A 347 9.57 2.33 19.24
C VAL A 347 8.41 1.87 20.07
N THR A 348 8.32 0.58 20.35
CA THR A 348 7.35 0.00 21.27
C THR A 348 8.08 -0.63 22.46
N ASN A 349 7.30 -1.16 23.39
CA ASN A 349 7.80 -1.96 24.50
C ASN A 349 8.60 -3.20 24.05
N THR A 350 8.37 -3.74 22.85
CA THR A 350 8.99 -4.97 22.35
C THR A 350 9.78 -4.78 21.04
N ARG A 351 9.44 -3.78 20.23
CA ARG A 351 9.98 -3.54 18.88
C ARG A 351 10.73 -2.22 18.79
N LEU A 352 11.84 -2.24 18.08
CA LEU A 352 12.43 -1.07 17.43
C LEU A 352 12.41 -1.32 15.93
N ALA A 353 11.90 -0.40 15.13
CA ALA A 353 11.85 -0.59 13.69
C ALA A 353 12.05 0.72 12.92
N VAL A 354 12.51 0.60 11.69
CA VAL A 354 12.68 1.72 10.76
C VAL A 354 12.23 1.31 9.35
N ALA A 355 11.73 2.28 8.60
CA ALA A 355 11.38 2.14 7.19
C ALA A 355 11.60 3.48 6.48
N ARG A 356 11.80 3.46 5.15
CA ARG A 356 11.86 4.66 4.33
C ARG A 356 10.65 4.68 3.41
N ILE A 357 9.60 5.35 3.86
CA ILE A 357 8.31 5.28 3.18
C ILE A 357 8.20 6.37 2.12
N ARG A 358 7.38 6.10 1.10
CA ARG A 358 6.76 7.11 0.25
C ARG A 358 5.27 6.88 0.21
N VAL A 359 4.51 7.97 0.27
CA VAL A 359 3.07 7.86 0.04
C VAL A 359 2.84 7.78 -1.45
N ASN A 360 2.31 6.65 -1.89
CA ASN A 360 1.91 6.46 -3.27
C ASN A 360 0.73 7.36 -3.65
N ASP A 361 0.40 7.31 -4.92
CA ASP A 361 -0.69 8.05 -5.55
C ASP A 361 -2.06 7.77 -4.93
N VAL A 362 -2.24 6.63 -4.28
CA VAL A 362 -3.49 6.24 -3.61
C VAL A 362 -3.49 6.50 -2.09
N ASP A 363 -2.68 7.42 -1.60
CA ASP A 363 -2.60 7.79 -0.18
C ASP A 363 -2.33 6.62 0.73
N THR A 364 -1.49 5.71 0.27
CA THR A 364 -0.98 4.62 1.09
C THR A 364 0.53 4.57 0.95
N PHE A 365 1.21 3.95 1.90
CA PHE A 365 2.61 3.63 1.77
C PHE A 365 2.80 2.16 2.10
N THR A 366 3.76 1.54 1.44
CA THR A 366 4.22 0.19 1.73
C THR A 366 5.73 0.21 1.65
N ASP A 367 6.42 -0.24 2.69
CA ASP A 367 7.87 -0.35 2.64
C ASP A 367 8.40 -1.47 3.54
N ASP A 368 9.62 -1.91 3.28
CA ASP A 368 10.29 -2.93 4.06
C ASP A 368 10.67 -2.39 5.44
N LEU A 369 10.41 -3.20 6.45
CA LEU A 369 10.66 -2.89 7.84
C LEU A 369 11.95 -3.54 8.29
N ILE A 370 12.95 -2.72 8.64
CA ILE A 370 14.12 -3.22 9.37
C ILE A 370 13.80 -3.11 10.84
N GLN A 371 13.83 -4.23 11.56
CA GLN A 371 13.46 -4.25 12.99
C GLN A 371 14.44 -5.02 13.87
N SER A 372 14.44 -4.67 15.15
CA SER A 372 15.15 -5.35 16.23
C SER A 372 14.23 -5.44 17.46
N ARG A 373 14.54 -6.38 18.37
CA ARG A 373 13.87 -6.44 19.67
C ARG A 373 14.34 -5.27 20.53
N ASN A 374 13.40 -4.59 21.17
CA ASN A 374 13.73 -3.61 22.20
C ASN A 374 14.58 -4.30 23.30
N PRO A 375 15.80 -3.81 23.60
CA PRO A 375 16.69 -4.46 24.57
C PRO A 375 16.03 -4.71 25.93
N GLU A 376 15.12 -3.82 26.36
CA GLU A 376 14.41 -3.91 27.64
C GLU A 376 13.33 -5.00 27.67
N SER A 377 12.93 -5.51 26.50
CA SER A 377 11.92 -6.54 26.36
C SER A 377 12.49 -7.95 26.52
N THR A 378 11.76 -8.77 27.27
CA THR A 378 11.93 -10.23 27.26
C THR A 378 11.13 -10.92 26.15
N GLU A 379 10.19 -10.20 25.54
CA GLU A 379 9.32 -10.68 24.47
C GLU A 379 9.91 -10.29 23.11
N SER A 380 9.82 -11.18 22.13
CA SER A 380 10.17 -10.86 20.75
C SER A 380 9.06 -10.01 20.12
N PRO A 381 9.40 -9.01 19.27
CA PRO A 381 8.39 -8.34 18.46
C PRO A 381 7.79 -9.32 17.44
N SER A 382 6.69 -8.95 16.78
CA SER A 382 6.15 -9.78 15.69
C SER A 382 7.15 -9.95 14.54
N GLU A 383 6.96 -10.95 13.69
CA GLU A 383 7.82 -11.23 12.53
C GLU A 383 7.54 -10.31 11.32
N ALA A 384 7.02 -9.11 11.57
CA ALA A 384 6.74 -8.13 10.54
C ALA A 384 7.99 -7.78 9.71
N ALA A 385 7.89 -7.92 8.40
CA ALA A 385 8.91 -7.57 7.42
C ALA A 385 8.52 -6.33 6.60
N THR A 386 7.25 -5.94 6.61
CA THR A 386 6.73 -4.83 5.81
C THR A 386 5.75 -4.02 6.64
N ILE A 387 5.77 -2.69 6.47
CA ILE A 387 4.77 -1.78 7.01
C ILE A 387 3.91 -1.23 5.87
N PHE A 388 2.59 -1.33 6.03
CA PHE A 388 1.60 -0.69 5.18
C PHE A 388 0.89 0.38 6.00
N GLY A 389 0.61 1.56 5.44
CA GLY A 389 -0.16 2.58 6.12
C GLY A 389 -0.93 3.49 5.18
N THR A 390 -2.01 4.05 5.70
CA THR A 390 -2.89 5.01 5.05
C THR A 390 -2.94 6.24 5.95
N PRO A 391 -2.39 7.39 5.52
CA PRO A 391 -2.55 8.64 6.24
C PRO A 391 -4.00 9.13 6.13
N ASN A 392 -4.57 9.57 7.24
CA ASN A 392 -5.86 10.27 7.25
C ASN A 392 -5.58 11.78 7.36
N ASN A 393 -5.44 12.44 6.21
CA ASN A 393 -5.13 13.87 6.13
C ASN A 393 -6.40 14.73 6.06
N ASN A 394 -7.31 14.52 7.01
CA ASN A 394 -8.47 15.39 7.17
C ASN A 394 -8.02 16.80 7.57
N GLY A 395 -7.75 17.65 6.58
CA GLY A 395 -7.19 19.02 6.69
C GLY A 395 -8.00 20.04 7.50
N SER A 396 -8.78 19.62 8.50
CA SER A 396 -9.53 20.50 9.40
C SER A 396 -9.53 20.09 10.89
N SER A 397 -8.92 18.97 11.29
CA SER A 397 -8.80 18.60 12.71
C SER A 397 -7.35 18.42 13.13
N SER A 398 -7.04 18.86 14.34
CA SER A 398 -5.72 18.78 15.00
C SER A 398 -5.19 17.36 15.26
N ASN A 399 -5.83 16.33 14.70
CA ASN A 399 -5.59 14.93 15.03
C ASN A 399 -5.33 14.15 13.74
N PHE A 400 -4.15 14.34 13.16
CA PHE A 400 -3.68 13.50 12.07
C PHE A 400 -3.54 12.06 12.57
N THR A 401 -4.04 11.08 11.80
CA THR A 401 -3.91 9.67 12.16
C THR A 401 -3.36 8.85 11.00
N ILE A 402 -2.52 7.87 11.30
CA ILE A 402 -2.09 6.84 10.36
C ILE A 402 -2.75 5.53 10.80
N ALA A 403 -3.48 4.89 9.91
CA ALA A 403 -3.98 3.53 10.15
C ALA A 403 -3.27 2.58 9.19
N GLY A 404 -2.97 1.37 9.62
CA GLY A 404 -2.22 0.47 8.76
C GLY A 404 -2.08 -0.94 9.25
N SER A 405 -1.11 -1.63 8.69
CA SER A 405 -0.86 -3.04 8.95
C SER A 405 0.62 -3.37 8.89
N LEU A 406 1.00 -4.36 9.69
CA LEU A 406 2.30 -4.98 9.70
C LEU A 406 2.16 -6.34 9.04
N LEU A 407 2.96 -6.60 8.01
CA LEU A 407 2.93 -7.84 7.24
C LEU A 407 4.24 -8.60 7.45
N ASN A 408 4.20 -9.93 7.48
CA ASN A 408 5.41 -10.76 7.50
C ASN A 408 6.05 -10.89 6.11
N ALA A 409 7.12 -11.69 6.01
CA ALA A 409 7.89 -11.87 4.77
C ALA A 409 7.08 -12.51 3.62
N GLU A 410 5.96 -13.18 3.93
CA GLU A 410 5.02 -13.72 2.95
C GLU A 410 3.86 -12.76 2.64
N GLU A 411 3.98 -11.49 3.02
CA GLU A 411 2.94 -10.45 2.90
C GLU A 411 1.64 -10.77 3.65
N LYS A 412 1.69 -11.63 4.66
CA LYS A 412 0.53 -11.96 5.50
C LYS A 412 0.43 -11.01 6.67
N LEU A 413 -0.80 -10.62 6.99
CA LEU A 413 -1.07 -9.74 8.13
C LEU A 413 -0.66 -10.36 9.47
N GLU A 414 0.25 -9.68 10.18
CA GLU A 414 0.64 -10.01 11.54
C GLU A 414 -0.17 -9.20 12.56
N ASN A 415 -0.22 -7.88 12.40
CA ASN A 415 -0.95 -6.95 13.26
C ASN A 415 -1.54 -5.81 12.43
N ARG A 416 -2.65 -5.22 12.90
CA ARG A 416 -3.09 -3.89 12.47
C ARG A 416 -2.53 -2.85 13.42
N TYR A 417 -2.41 -1.60 12.99
CA TYR A 417 -2.01 -0.53 13.88
C TYR A 417 -2.79 0.76 13.62
N ARG A 418 -2.83 1.61 14.64
CA ARG A 418 -3.28 2.99 14.58
C ARG A 418 -2.23 3.86 15.25
N ALA A 419 -1.87 4.97 14.61
CA ALA A 419 -0.99 5.97 15.15
C ALA A 419 -1.68 7.34 15.10
N GLU A 420 -1.71 8.05 16.22
CA GLU A 420 -2.36 9.37 16.34
C GLU A 420 -1.32 10.43 16.67
N ARG A 421 -1.33 11.56 15.95
CA ARG A 421 -0.30 12.59 16.08
C ARG A 421 -0.32 13.18 17.49
N ASP A 422 0.84 13.17 18.14
CA ASP A 422 1.06 13.77 19.45
C ASP A 422 1.38 15.25 19.29
N THR A 423 0.40 16.08 19.63
CA THR A 423 0.49 17.55 19.53
C THR A 423 0.96 18.21 20.82
N THR A 424 1.38 17.43 21.83
CA THR A 424 1.71 17.93 23.18
C THR A 424 2.74 19.08 23.16
N ASN A 425 3.72 19.01 22.26
CA ASN A 425 4.80 19.98 22.16
C ASN A 425 4.64 21.00 21.01
N ASP A 426 3.57 20.93 20.22
CA ASP A 426 3.38 21.77 19.04
C ASP A 426 3.36 23.26 19.38
N ALA A 427 2.71 23.65 20.48
CA ALA A 427 2.68 25.07 20.89
C ALA A 427 4.09 25.60 21.19
N THR A 428 4.95 24.77 21.79
CA THR A 428 6.35 25.10 22.07
C THR A 428 7.11 25.29 20.77
N TYR A 429 7.10 24.31 19.87
CA TYR A 429 7.83 24.38 18.60
C TYR A 429 7.28 25.43 17.63
N ASN A 430 5.97 25.70 17.64
CA ASN A 430 5.40 26.78 16.86
C ASN A 430 5.87 28.16 17.35
N SER A 431 6.05 28.33 18.66
CA SER A 431 6.54 29.59 19.25
C SER A 431 8.06 29.76 19.11
N SER A 432 8.80 28.65 19.16
CA SER A 432 10.26 28.59 19.09
C SER A 432 10.66 27.35 18.28
N PRO A 433 10.66 27.43 16.94
CA PRO A 433 11.01 26.30 16.09
C PRO A 433 12.40 25.76 16.42
N LEU A 434 12.52 24.43 16.43
CA LEU A 434 13.78 23.74 16.66
C LEU A 434 14.79 24.14 15.58
N THR A 435 16.04 24.34 15.98
CA THR A 435 17.14 24.59 15.04
C THR A 435 18.33 23.75 15.45
N VAL A 436 19.23 23.44 14.51
CA VAL A 436 20.46 22.69 14.80
C VAL A 436 21.28 23.37 15.90
N ALA A 437 21.39 24.70 15.87
CA ALA A 437 22.06 25.45 16.93
C ALA A 437 21.32 25.41 18.27
N GLY A 438 19.99 25.29 18.26
CA GLY A 438 19.16 25.17 19.45
C GLY A 438 19.25 23.82 20.15
N ILE A 439 19.69 22.77 19.46
CA ILE A 439 19.95 21.44 20.02
C ILE A 439 21.45 21.15 20.19
N ALA A 440 22.30 22.16 20.04
CA ALA A 440 23.73 22.00 20.23
C ALA A 440 24.04 21.81 21.72
N GLY A 441 24.73 20.73 22.05
CA GLY A 441 24.98 20.34 23.44
C GLY A 441 25.55 18.94 23.55
N THR A 442 25.85 18.52 24.78
CA THR A 442 26.24 17.15 25.09
C THR A 442 25.08 16.44 25.78
N TYR A 443 24.64 15.35 25.18
CA TYR A 443 23.56 14.50 25.66
C TYR A 443 24.13 13.18 26.12
N SER A 444 23.65 12.68 27.26
CA SER A 444 24.08 11.40 27.82
C SER A 444 22.89 10.60 28.33
N GLY A 445 22.92 9.29 28.14
CA GLY A 445 21.88 8.38 28.60
C GLY A 445 22.42 6.96 28.74
N THR A 446 21.85 6.22 29.68
CA THR A 446 22.22 4.83 29.94
C THR A 446 21.05 3.92 29.60
N ARG A 447 21.22 3.03 28.63
CA ARG A 447 20.20 2.02 28.31
C ARG A 447 20.35 0.76 29.14
N ASN A 448 19.22 0.15 29.48
CA ASN A 448 19.16 -1.18 30.06
C ASN A 448 18.58 -2.18 29.04
N PRO A 449 18.85 -3.48 29.17
CA PRO A 449 19.88 -4.11 29.97
C PRO A 449 21.29 -3.83 29.41
N GLY A 450 22.30 -3.97 30.26
CA GLY A 450 23.72 -3.86 29.87
C GLY A 450 24.42 -2.56 30.31
N ALA A 451 23.68 -1.60 30.88
CA ALA A 451 24.21 -0.34 31.41
C ALA A 451 25.17 0.37 30.44
N ILE A 452 24.83 0.34 29.14
CA ILE A 452 25.63 0.99 28.11
C ILE A 452 25.28 2.48 28.16
N THR A 453 26.26 3.30 28.55
CA THR A 453 26.09 4.75 28.57
C THR A 453 26.59 5.32 27.28
N THR A 454 25.69 5.96 26.53
CA THR A 454 25.99 6.63 25.27
C THR A 454 26.07 8.12 25.52
N THR A 455 27.08 8.77 24.96
CA THR A 455 27.24 10.22 24.99
C THR A 455 27.37 10.73 23.56
N ILE A 456 26.52 11.69 23.19
CA ILE A 456 26.51 12.35 21.89
C ILE A 456 26.69 13.85 22.12
N THR A 457 27.56 14.48 21.35
CA THR A 457 27.75 15.93 21.31
C THR A 457 27.37 16.43 19.93
N ILE A 458 26.44 17.38 19.89
CA ILE A 458 25.98 18.05 18.69
C ILE A 458 26.57 19.46 18.71
N SER A 459 27.32 19.81 17.67
CA SER A 459 27.82 21.17 17.48
C SER A 459 26.76 22.11 16.93
N THR A 460 26.99 23.42 16.99
CA THR A 460 26.07 24.42 16.42
C THR A 460 25.94 24.34 14.89
N THR A 461 26.85 23.64 14.22
CA THR A 461 26.81 23.39 12.76
C THR A 461 26.18 22.03 12.43
N GLY A 462 25.78 21.27 13.44
CA GLY A 462 25.16 19.95 13.27
C GLY A 462 26.15 18.81 13.14
N GLU A 463 27.47 19.04 13.23
CA GLU A 463 28.44 17.94 13.37
C GLU A 463 28.17 17.20 14.68
N VAL A 464 28.08 15.88 14.59
CA VAL A 464 27.81 14.96 15.69
C VAL A 464 29.06 14.15 15.98
N THR A 465 29.49 14.14 17.24
CA THR A 465 30.54 13.24 17.74
C THR A 465 30.06 12.56 19.01
N GLY A 466 30.53 11.34 19.28
CA GLY A 466 30.11 10.65 20.48
C GLY A 466 30.82 9.33 20.71
N SER A 467 30.51 8.72 21.85
CA SER A 467 30.94 7.36 22.16
C SER A 467 30.01 6.69 23.16
N ASP A 468 30.11 5.36 23.25
CA ASP A 468 29.49 4.61 24.34
C ASP A 468 30.52 3.91 25.24
N THR A 469 30.08 3.37 26.37
CA THR A 469 30.93 2.63 27.32
C THR A 469 31.47 1.31 26.79
N THR A 470 31.03 0.86 25.61
CA THR A 470 31.57 -0.33 24.93
C THR A 470 32.69 0.01 23.94
N GLY A 471 33.00 1.31 23.77
CA GLY A 471 34.02 1.79 22.86
C GLY A 471 33.53 2.11 21.45
N CYS A 472 32.22 2.04 21.18
CA CYS A 472 31.67 2.55 19.93
C CYS A 472 31.97 4.04 19.83
N ALA A 473 32.38 4.49 18.64
CA ALA A 473 32.52 5.89 18.29
C ALA A 473 31.45 6.27 17.27
N PHE A 474 30.76 7.38 17.51
CA PHE A 474 29.71 7.95 16.66
C PHE A 474 30.27 9.22 16.01
N VAL A 475 30.22 9.32 14.68
CA VAL A 475 30.63 10.52 13.94
C VAL A 475 29.66 10.77 12.80
N GLY A 476 29.15 11.98 12.65
CA GLY A 476 28.25 12.28 11.55
C GLY A 476 27.63 13.66 11.64
N ASN A 477 26.40 13.81 11.14
CA ASN A 477 25.70 15.09 11.10
C ASN A 477 24.25 14.94 11.56
N THR A 478 23.67 16.01 12.07
CA THR A 478 22.24 16.14 12.35
C THR A 478 21.59 17.16 11.42
N ASN A 479 20.30 16.96 11.16
CA ASN A 479 19.49 17.84 10.34
C ASN A 479 18.11 18.05 10.97
N ILE A 480 17.56 19.24 10.77
CA ILE A 480 16.19 19.62 11.13
C ILE A 480 15.62 20.37 9.93
N ASN A 481 14.77 19.71 9.15
CA ASN A 481 14.16 20.29 7.96
C ASN A 481 13.01 21.25 8.35
N ASP A 482 12.04 20.78 9.13
CA ASP A 482 11.00 21.61 9.76
C ASP A 482 11.07 21.57 11.29
N GLY A 483 11.63 22.63 11.86
CA GLY A 483 11.75 22.79 13.31
C GLY A 483 10.42 22.90 14.07
N ARG A 484 9.28 23.09 13.40
CA ARG A 484 7.95 23.14 14.04
C ARG A 484 7.43 21.77 14.46
N THR A 485 7.99 20.71 13.88
CA THR A 485 7.55 19.33 14.11
C THR A 485 8.22 18.71 15.34
N GLY A 486 9.31 19.33 15.81
CA GLY A 486 10.19 18.77 16.84
C GLY A 486 11.04 17.59 16.37
N ILE A 487 10.94 17.20 15.10
CA ILE A 487 11.67 16.06 14.54
C ILE A 487 13.12 16.44 14.25
N VAL A 488 14.01 15.53 14.61
CA VAL A 488 15.43 15.59 14.32
C VAL A 488 15.85 14.35 13.56
N GLU A 489 16.68 14.55 12.55
CA GLU A 489 17.34 13.47 11.84
C GLU A 489 18.83 13.47 12.11
N MET A 490 19.43 12.27 12.08
CA MET A 490 20.87 12.10 12.20
C MET A 490 21.37 11.10 11.18
N ARG A 491 22.56 11.35 10.64
CA ARG A 491 23.35 10.36 9.93
C ARG A 491 24.64 10.15 10.70
N LEU A 492 24.94 8.91 11.06
CA LEU A 492 26.10 8.55 11.85
C LEU A 492 26.88 7.41 11.18
N THR A 493 28.19 7.54 11.13
CA THR A 493 29.11 6.42 11.00
C THR A 493 29.48 5.94 12.39
N VAL A 494 29.15 4.68 12.66
CA VAL A 494 29.45 4.01 13.94
C VAL A 494 30.60 3.03 13.73
N SER A 495 31.63 3.15 14.57
CA SER A 495 32.86 2.37 14.44
C SER A 495 33.44 1.92 15.78
N ASN A 496 34.35 0.94 15.74
CA ASN A 496 35.08 0.41 16.92
C ASN A 496 34.17 -0.18 18.02
N CYS A 497 32.97 -0.62 17.67
CA CYS A 497 32.06 -1.21 18.63
C CYS A 497 32.57 -2.54 19.17
N SER A 498 32.51 -2.69 20.49
CA SER A 498 32.54 -4.01 21.12
C SER A 498 31.15 -4.66 21.06
N ALA A 499 31.11 -5.97 21.29
CA ALA A 499 29.84 -6.70 21.41
C ALA A 499 29.00 -6.13 22.56
N SER A 500 27.69 -6.03 22.31
CA SER A 500 26.67 -5.79 23.34
C SER A 500 26.12 -7.14 23.84
N THR A 501 25.08 -7.09 24.69
CA THR A 501 24.35 -8.27 25.14
C THR A 501 23.60 -8.99 24.02
N ILE A 502 23.24 -8.29 22.95
CA ILE A 502 22.34 -8.79 21.89
C ILE A 502 22.96 -8.80 20.49
N LYS A 503 24.04 -8.04 20.27
CA LYS A 503 24.66 -7.83 18.95
C LYS A 503 26.18 -7.85 19.05
N THR A 504 26.84 -8.45 18.08
CA THR A 504 28.29 -8.43 17.92
C THR A 504 28.79 -7.02 17.58
N GLY A 505 30.08 -6.75 17.82
CA GLY A 505 30.67 -5.46 17.44
C GLY A 505 30.57 -5.17 15.94
N ALA A 506 30.65 -6.20 15.10
CA ALA A 506 30.52 -6.09 13.65
C ALA A 506 29.11 -5.65 13.21
N GLU A 507 28.06 -6.21 13.83
CA GLU A 507 26.66 -5.81 13.57
C GLU A 507 26.34 -4.39 14.06
N ARG A 508 27.13 -3.86 14.99
CA ARG A 508 26.96 -2.50 15.53
C ARG A 508 27.73 -1.44 14.75
N ASN A 509 28.77 -1.82 14.03
CA ASN A 509 29.50 -0.91 13.14
C ASN A 509 28.72 -0.70 11.83
N GLY A 510 28.79 0.49 11.26
CA GLY A 510 28.19 0.80 9.96
C GLY A 510 27.67 2.22 9.84
N THR A 511 26.95 2.48 8.76
CA THR A 511 26.19 3.72 8.55
C THR A 511 24.81 3.55 9.15
N TYR A 512 24.44 4.49 10.01
CA TYR A 512 23.11 4.61 10.60
C TYR A 512 22.48 5.90 10.15
N ASN A 513 21.21 5.83 9.79
CA ASN A 513 20.34 6.98 9.77
C ASN A 513 19.42 6.90 10.98
N GLY A 514 19.00 8.04 11.48
CA GLY A 514 18.12 8.10 12.61
C GLY A 514 17.11 9.21 12.49
N VAL A 515 15.97 8.97 13.12
CA VAL A 515 14.87 9.90 13.25
C VAL A 515 14.37 9.83 14.69
N GLY A 516 13.97 10.98 15.23
CA GLY A 516 13.58 11.12 16.61
C GLY A 516 13.04 12.51 16.90
N ASP A 517 12.96 12.87 18.18
CA ASP A 517 12.49 14.18 18.61
C ASP A 517 13.27 14.72 19.81
N VAL A 518 13.10 16.02 20.07
CA VAL A 518 13.69 16.70 21.23
C VAL A 518 12.62 17.15 22.18
N VAL A 519 12.31 16.36 23.20
CA VAL A 519 11.34 16.72 24.23
C VAL A 519 11.84 17.94 25.01
N PRO A 520 11.15 19.10 24.91
CA PRO A 520 11.59 20.31 25.59
C PRO A 520 11.48 20.15 27.10
N GLY A 521 12.53 20.56 27.81
CA GLY A 521 12.60 20.40 29.27
C GLY A 521 13.80 21.14 29.86
N LEU A 522 13.96 21.03 31.18
CA LEU A 522 15.16 21.48 31.90
C LEU A 522 15.64 20.33 32.79
N PRO A 523 16.51 19.43 32.30
CA PRO A 523 17.15 19.41 30.96
C PRO A 523 16.23 18.93 29.82
N SER A 524 16.61 19.22 28.57
CA SER A 524 15.95 18.68 27.38
C SER A 524 16.31 17.20 27.18
N THR A 525 15.42 16.44 26.55
CA THR A 525 15.65 15.02 26.24
C THR A 525 15.62 14.78 24.73
N LEU A 526 16.66 14.15 24.19
CA LEU A 526 16.72 13.68 22.82
C LEU A 526 16.33 12.19 22.78
N ARG A 527 15.23 11.87 22.10
CA ARG A 527 14.82 10.49 21.81
C ARG A 527 15.14 10.20 20.35
N LEU A 528 15.90 9.15 20.06
CA LEU A 528 16.41 8.87 18.73
C LEU A 528 16.39 7.38 18.43
N VAL A 529 15.82 6.99 17.29
CA VAL A 529 15.96 5.65 16.73
C VAL A 529 17.03 5.69 15.64
N LEU A 530 18.04 4.85 15.75
CA LEU A 530 19.11 4.69 14.79
C LEU A 530 18.92 3.37 14.05
N GLY A 531 18.67 3.42 12.75
CA GLY A 531 18.56 2.26 11.87
C GLY A 531 19.75 2.12 10.92
N SER A 532 20.21 0.89 10.74
CA SER A 532 21.15 0.44 9.70
C SER A 532 20.54 -0.74 8.95
N THR A 533 21.24 -1.30 7.96
CA THR A 533 20.76 -2.49 7.22
C THR A 533 20.61 -3.76 8.09
N THR A 534 21.19 -3.81 9.29
CA THR A 534 21.24 -5.04 10.11
C THR A 534 20.91 -4.84 11.60
N ASN A 535 20.72 -3.59 12.01
CA ASN A 535 20.55 -3.24 13.40
C ASN A 535 19.72 -1.97 13.56
N VAL A 536 18.86 -1.96 14.58
CA VAL A 536 18.09 -0.80 15.01
C VAL A 536 18.33 -0.60 16.49
N GLU A 537 18.68 0.62 16.90
CA GLU A 537 18.93 1.00 18.29
C GLU A 537 18.06 2.20 18.68
N TYR A 538 17.61 2.23 19.94
CA TYR A 538 16.93 3.39 20.53
C TYR A 538 17.83 4.04 21.58
N LEU A 539 17.90 5.36 21.54
CA LEU A 539 18.65 6.20 22.47
C LEU A 539 17.71 7.23 23.07
N GLU A 540 17.67 7.29 24.40
CA GLU A 540 17.03 8.36 25.15
C GLU A 540 18.11 9.06 25.96
N LEU A 541 18.44 10.30 25.57
CA LEU A 541 19.61 11.01 26.06
C LEU A 541 19.19 12.34 26.67
N THR A 542 19.71 12.65 27.85
CA THR A 542 19.42 13.89 28.57
C THR A 542 20.58 14.88 28.40
N GLU A 543 20.26 16.13 28.11
CA GLU A 543 21.22 17.24 28.04
C GLU A 543 21.95 17.42 29.38
N GLN A 544 23.27 17.60 29.35
CA GLN A 544 24.15 17.65 30.53
C GLN A 544 24.57 19.05 30.98
#